data_AF-A0A960IIN3-F1
#
_entry.id   AF-A0A960IIN3-F1
#
_cell.length_a   1.000
_cell.length_b   1.000
_cell.length_c   1.000
_cell.angle_alpha   90.00
_cell.angle_beta   90.00
_cell.angle_gamma   90.00
#
_symmetry.space_group_name_H-M   'P 1'
#
loop_
_entity.id
_entity.type
_entity.pdbx_description
1 polymer ?
#
loop_
_entity_poly.entity_id
_entity_poly.type
_entity_poly.pdbx_seq_one_letter_code
_entity_poly.pdbx_strand_id
1 'polypeptide(L)'
;MLKYLGRPMRRRRLFAAALVAATLAVAGSPPAVPPAGASSPPPSDFESPGFATGSVDGQGGWGAQGIPVNPNLDQEVVTNSGAPPSFGAQSLRFSSAFTTGSFGDQVFSPSAPDEAGEASAENGGLSGGTRETQFVAQWDFASASPGAEQPGLGITVSPDRGDGARMSYVRMEDHPDGLGLLFYDYQQALDPGCATNGSAGFGFTEVATGLDRSSAHTVAVVMDFVDGAANDVVEVYVDGALAHTGTSWEDYFRDCEGNATRTV
;
A
#
# COMPACT_ATOMS: atom_id res chain seq x y z
N MET A 1 -2.66 25.40 40.36
CA MET A 1 -3.01 25.24 41.80
C MET A 1 -3.95 26.39 42.19
N LEU A 2 -5.26 26.18 42.13
CA LEU A 2 -6.26 27.11 42.66
C LEU A 2 -7.50 26.29 43.08
N LYS A 3 -7.81 26.32 44.37
CA LYS A 3 -8.93 25.66 45.04
C LYS A 3 -10.11 26.64 45.10
N TYR A 4 -11.33 26.16 44.84
CA TYR A 4 -12.53 26.80 45.39
C TYR A 4 -13.52 25.72 45.84
N LEU A 5 -13.87 25.79 47.13
CA LEU A 5 -14.80 24.94 47.87
C LEU A 5 -16.09 25.74 48.11
N GLY A 6 -17.25 25.12 47.87
CA GLY A 6 -18.54 25.73 48.20
C GLY A 6 -19.74 24.80 47.95
N ARG A 7 -20.07 23.97 48.95
CA ARG A 7 -21.41 23.41 49.20
C ARG A 7 -21.88 24.00 50.54
N PRO A 8 -23.19 24.13 50.89
CA PRO A 8 -24.24 23.12 50.62
C PRO A 8 -25.69 23.64 50.42
N MET A 9 -26.60 22.78 49.93
CA MET A 9 -27.85 22.50 50.65
C MET A 9 -28.55 21.22 50.15
N ARG A 10 -28.92 20.37 51.12
CA ARG A 10 -29.71 19.15 50.94
C ARG A 10 -31.19 19.50 50.72
N ARG A 11 -31.83 18.86 49.75
CA ARG A 11 -33.24 18.47 49.84
C ARG A 11 -33.39 17.00 49.47
N ARG A 12 -33.73 16.19 50.47
CA ARG A 12 -34.15 14.80 50.32
C ARG A 12 -35.50 14.78 49.60
N ARG A 13 -35.58 14.04 48.49
CA ARG A 13 -36.83 13.41 48.05
C ARG A 13 -36.52 11.96 47.71
N LEU A 14 -37.10 11.09 48.51
CA LEU A 14 -37.22 9.65 48.26
C LEU A 14 -38.11 9.46 47.04
N PHE A 15 -37.65 8.74 46.02
CA PHE A 15 -38.52 8.05 45.09
C PHE A 15 -37.92 6.71 44.69
N ALA A 16 -38.84 5.76 44.51
CA ALA A 16 -38.72 4.31 44.44
C ALA A 16 -37.56 3.78 43.58
N ALA A 17 -36.94 2.72 44.11
CA ALA A 17 -36.03 1.84 43.39
C ALA A 17 -36.80 1.05 42.32
N ALA A 18 -36.55 1.36 41.05
CA ALA A 18 -36.79 0.43 39.95
C ALA A 18 -35.46 -0.27 39.66
N LEU A 19 -35.41 -1.56 39.98
CA LEU A 19 -34.30 -2.45 39.67
C LEU A 19 -34.28 -2.69 38.15
N VAL A 20 -33.56 -1.87 37.40
CA VAL A 20 -33.24 -2.17 36.00
C VAL A 20 -32.02 -3.07 36.02
N ALA A 21 -32.24 -4.36 35.72
CA ALA A 21 -31.17 -5.29 35.43
C ALA A 21 -30.46 -4.82 34.15
N ALA A 22 -29.30 -4.20 34.29
CA ALA A 22 -28.39 -3.96 33.18
C ALA A 22 -27.76 -5.32 32.81
N THR A 23 -28.34 -5.99 31.83
CA THR A 23 -27.67 -7.07 31.11
C THR A 23 -26.43 -6.47 30.45
N LEU A 24 -25.25 -6.82 30.99
CA LEU A 24 -23.98 -6.64 30.32
C LEU A 24 -24.04 -7.52 29.05
N ALA A 25 -24.40 -6.92 27.92
CA ALA A 25 -24.15 -7.54 26.63
C ALA A 25 -22.63 -7.55 26.47
N VAL A 26 -22.02 -8.73 26.61
CA VAL A 26 -20.71 -8.97 26.02
C VAL A 26 -20.89 -8.68 24.54
N ALA A 27 -20.37 -7.55 24.08
CA ALA A 27 -20.17 -7.32 22.66
C ALA A 27 -19.19 -8.40 22.22
N GLY A 28 -19.74 -9.51 21.72
CA GLY A 28 -18.95 -10.50 21.02
C GLY A 28 -18.29 -9.76 19.88
N SER A 29 -16.96 -9.78 19.86
CA SER A 29 -16.23 -9.47 18.64
C SER A 29 -16.91 -10.23 17.51
N PRO A 30 -17.27 -9.58 16.38
CA PRO A 30 -17.75 -10.34 15.24
C PRO A 30 -16.70 -11.43 14.95
N PRO A 31 -17.12 -12.67 14.62
CA PRO A 31 -16.16 -13.65 14.16
C PRO A 31 -15.38 -13.02 13.02
N ALA A 32 -14.04 -13.14 13.07
CA ALA A 32 -13.20 -12.76 11.93
C ALA A 32 -13.76 -13.51 10.73
N VAL A 33 -14.42 -12.78 9.83
CA VAL A 33 -14.78 -13.29 8.52
C VAL A 33 -13.44 -13.55 7.85
N PRO A 34 -13.08 -14.81 7.53
CA PRO A 34 -11.96 -15.01 6.64
C PRO A 34 -12.31 -14.27 5.35
N PRO A 35 -11.45 -13.38 4.82
CA PRO A 35 -11.74 -12.76 3.53
C PRO A 35 -12.01 -13.90 2.54
N ALA A 36 -13.11 -13.75 1.78
CA ALA A 36 -13.41 -14.64 0.67
C ALA A 36 -12.15 -14.76 -0.19
N GLY A 37 -11.83 -15.98 -0.60
CA GLY A 37 -10.48 -16.36 -1.02
C GLY A 37 -9.98 -15.54 -2.21
N ALA A 38 -9.19 -14.51 -1.93
CA ALA A 38 -8.32 -13.90 -2.92
C ALA A 38 -7.38 -15.00 -3.42
N SER A 39 -7.43 -15.31 -4.71
CA SER A 39 -6.34 -16.07 -5.31
C SER A 39 -5.11 -15.16 -5.30
N SER A 40 -4.02 -15.66 -4.72
CA SER A 40 -2.75 -14.96 -4.70
C SER A 40 -1.73 -15.79 -5.47
N PRO A 41 -0.81 -15.16 -6.21
CA PRO A 41 0.36 -15.88 -6.66
C PRO A 41 1.14 -16.36 -5.42
N PRO A 42 1.92 -17.44 -5.51
CA PRO A 42 2.80 -17.82 -4.42
C PRO A 42 3.68 -16.62 -4.01
N PRO A 43 3.87 -16.36 -2.70
CA PRO A 43 4.80 -15.33 -2.25
C PRO A 43 6.18 -15.54 -2.87
N SER A 44 6.81 -14.44 -3.29
CA SER A 44 8.19 -14.47 -3.77
C SER A 44 9.14 -14.27 -2.60
N ASP A 45 9.80 -15.34 -2.17
CA ASP A 45 10.82 -15.31 -1.11
C ASP A 45 12.24 -15.04 -1.64
N PHE A 46 12.42 -15.05 -2.96
CA PHE A 46 13.69 -14.88 -3.67
C PHE A 46 14.75 -15.95 -3.37
N GLU A 47 14.35 -17.09 -2.81
CA GLU A 47 15.27 -18.15 -2.40
C GLU A 47 15.59 -19.13 -3.54
N SER A 48 16.78 -19.73 -3.44
CA SER A 48 17.20 -20.83 -4.33
C SER A 48 16.45 -22.14 -4.00
N PRO A 49 16.09 -22.96 -5.02
CA PRO A 49 16.40 -22.82 -6.45
C PRO A 49 15.36 -22.01 -7.24
N GLY A 50 14.36 -21.41 -6.59
CA GLY A 50 13.31 -20.63 -7.26
C GLY A 50 13.85 -19.38 -7.94
N PHE A 51 14.86 -18.75 -7.32
CA PHE A 51 15.55 -17.58 -7.86
C PHE A 51 17.08 -17.78 -7.84
N ALA A 52 17.72 -17.38 -8.93
CA ALA A 52 19.16 -17.27 -9.06
C ALA A 52 19.59 -15.80 -8.84
N THR A 53 20.80 -15.60 -8.31
CA THR A 53 21.36 -14.25 -8.19
C THR A 53 21.54 -13.58 -9.56
N GLY A 54 21.34 -12.26 -9.61
CA GLY A 54 21.35 -11.45 -10.83
C GLY A 54 19.98 -10.83 -11.11
N SER A 55 19.73 -10.37 -12.34
CA SER A 55 18.45 -9.78 -12.75
C SER A 55 17.25 -10.66 -12.39
N VAL A 56 16.20 -10.08 -11.80
CA VAL A 56 14.93 -10.77 -11.51
C VAL A 56 14.10 -11.05 -12.77
N ASP A 57 14.44 -10.42 -13.90
CA ASP A 57 13.69 -10.52 -15.15
C ASP A 57 13.59 -11.98 -15.64
N GLY A 58 12.37 -12.45 -15.83
CA GLY A 58 12.05 -13.82 -16.24
C GLY A 58 12.11 -14.86 -15.13
N GLN A 59 12.32 -14.46 -13.87
CA GLN A 59 12.37 -15.37 -12.72
C GLN A 59 11.07 -15.34 -11.91
N GLY A 60 10.49 -16.49 -11.61
CA GLY A 60 9.31 -16.59 -10.72
C GLY A 60 8.07 -15.82 -11.18
N GLY A 61 8.00 -15.42 -12.45
CA GLY A 61 6.93 -14.57 -13.00
C GLY A 61 7.19 -13.06 -12.91
N TRP A 62 8.33 -12.65 -12.35
CA TRP A 62 8.79 -11.26 -12.39
C TRP A 62 9.32 -10.88 -13.76
N GLY A 63 9.10 -9.64 -14.18
CA GLY A 63 9.58 -9.14 -15.46
C GLY A 63 8.91 -7.83 -15.86
N ALA A 64 8.99 -7.48 -17.14
CA ALA A 64 8.29 -6.34 -17.71
C ALA A 64 7.07 -6.78 -18.54
N GLN A 65 6.34 -5.84 -19.12
CA GLN A 65 5.07 -6.06 -19.84
C GLN A 65 5.29 -6.74 -21.21
N GLY A 66 5.69 -8.02 -21.21
CA GLY A 66 5.99 -8.78 -22.42
C GLY A 66 7.26 -8.32 -23.16
N ILE A 67 8.04 -7.43 -22.55
CA ILE A 67 9.36 -7.00 -23.00
C ILE A 67 10.38 -7.24 -21.88
N PRO A 68 11.69 -7.23 -22.16
CA PRO A 68 12.70 -7.30 -21.12
C PRO A 68 12.66 -6.09 -20.19
N VAL A 69 12.98 -6.30 -18.92
CA VAL A 69 13.21 -5.20 -17.97
C VAL A 69 14.34 -4.33 -18.50
N ASN A 70 14.23 -3.01 -18.33
CA ASN A 70 15.28 -2.09 -18.76
C ASN A 70 16.60 -2.43 -18.05
N PRO A 71 17.67 -2.76 -18.80
CA PRO A 71 18.91 -3.22 -18.20
C PRO A 71 19.67 -2.15 -17.41
N ASN A 72 19.24 -0.88 -17.48
CA ASN A 72 19.81 0.20 -16.67
C ASN A 72 19.15 0.33 -15.29
N LEU A 73 17.98 -0.29 -15.07
CA LEU A 73 17.38 -0.33 -13.73
C LEU A 73 18.27 -1.22 -12.84
N ASP A 74 18.73 -0.66 -11.72
CA ASP A 74 19.51 -1.39 -10.73
C ASP A 74 18.57 -2.25 -9.89
N GLN A 75 18.36 -3.46 -10.38
CA GLN A 75 17.57 -4.50 -9.76
C GLN A 75 18.30 -5.83 -9.87
N GLU A 76 18.48 -6.53 -8.76
CA GLU A 76 19.11 -7.85 -8.73
C GLU A 76 18.62 -8.65 -7.53
N VAL A 77 18.35 -9.93 -7.72
CA VAL A 77 18.37 -10.90 -6.62
C VAL A 77 19.82 -11.06 -6.16
N VAL A 78 20.10 -10.78 -4.90
CA VAL A 78 21.43 -10.82 -4.32
C VAL A 78 21.48 -11.75 -3.11
N THR A 79 22.67 -12.26 -2.80
CA THR A 79 22.91 -12.94 -1.53
C THR A 79 22.93 -11.92 -0.40
N ASN A 80 22.20 -12.22 0.66
CA ASN A 80 22.12 -11.37 1.83
C ASN A 80 23.44 -11.36 2.60
N SER A 81 23.98 -10.16 2.80
CA SER A 81 25.17 -9.91 3.63
C SER A 81 24.87 -8.77 4.59
N GLY A 82 24.52 -9.09 5.83
CA GLY A 82 24.12 -8.11 6.85
C GLY A 82 22.67 -7.63 6.74
N ALA A 83 21.82 -8.30 5.95
CA ALA A 83 20.38 -8.10 5.96
C ALA A 83 19.74 -8.58 7.27
N PRO A 84 18.53 -8.11 7.63
CA PRO A 84 17.79 -8.65 8.76
C PRO A 84 17.63 -10.18 8.66
N PRO A 85 17.74 -10.92 9.77
CA PRO A 85 17.65 -12.39 9.74
C PRO A 85 16.36 -12.96 9.13
N SER A 86 15.27 -12.19 9.11
CA SER A 86 13.99 -12.58 8.51
C SER A 86 14.03 -12.69 6.99
N PHE A 87 15.03 -12.10 6.31
CA PHE A 87 15.11 -12.02 4.85
C PHE A 87 15.73 -13.26 4.20
N GLY A 88 16.08 -14.29 4.99
CA GLY A 88 16.67 -15.50 4.45
C GLY A 88 18.08 -15.28 3.87
N ALA A 89 18.44 -16.11 2.89
CA ALA A 89 19.76 -16.09 2.26
C ALA A 89 19.82 -15.16 1.06
N GLN A 90 18.69 -14.80 0.44
CA GLN A 90 18.64 -13.96 -0.75
C GLN A 90 17.49 -12.95 -0.70
N SER A 91 17.65 -11.84 -1.42
CA SER A 91 16.59 -10.83 -1.54
C SER A 91 16.71 -10.07 -2.84
N LEU A 92 15.57 -9.53 -3.31
CA LEU A 92 15.54 -8.59 -4.42
C LEU A 92 15.99 -7.21 -3.95
N ARG A 93 17.15 -6.75 -4.44
CA ARG A 93 17.68 -5.40 -4.20
C ARG A 93 17.23 -4.49 -5.33
N PHE A 94 16.81 -3.27 -4.98
CA PHE A 94 16.53 -2.18 -5.92
C PHE A 94 17.24 -0.89 -5.51
N SER A 95 17.57 -0.05 -6.48
CA SER A 95 17.92 1.36 -6.24
C SER A 95 17.26 2.29 -7.25
N SER A 96 17.18 3.57 -6.91
CA SER A 96 16.74 4.65 -7.82
C SER A 96 17.91 5.40 -8.45
N ALA A 97 19.09 4.78 -8.56
CA ALA A 97 20.27 5.39 -9.18
C ALA A 97 20.05 5.70 -10.67
N PHE A 98 19.19 4.91 -11.33
CA PHE A 98 18.65 5.17 -12.65
C PHE A 98 17.12 5.24 -12.57
N THR A 99 16.51 6.23 -13.21
CA THR A 99 15.06 6.38 -13.29
C THR A 99 14.65 6.67 -14.73
N THR A 100 13.51 6.14 -15.14
CA THR A 100 12.91 6.39 -16.46
C THR A 100 11.42 6.69 -16.29
N GLY A 101 10.86 7.48 -17.21
CA GLY A 101 9.42 7.77 -17.26
C GLY A 101 8.61 6.69 -17.98
N SER A 102 9.26 5.63 -18.45
CA SER A 102 8.59 4.48 -19.08
C SER A 102 7.94 3.59 -18.02
N PHE A 103 6.76 3.06 -18.35
CA PHE A 103 6.03 2.10 -17.52
C PHE A 103 6.28 0.65 -17.96
N GLY A 104 6.43 0.39 -19.26
CA GLY A 104 6.41 -0.97 -19.79
C GLY A 104 7.69 -1.78 -19.57
N ASP A 105 8.82 -1.12 -19.33
CA ASP A 105 10.15 -1.72 -19.11
C ASP A 105 10.58 -1.68 -17.63
N GLN A 106 9.64 -1.39 -16.72
CA GLN A 106 9.82 -1.48 -15.27
C GLN A 106 9.69 -2.92 -14.79
N VAL A 107 10.06 -3.17 -13.54
CA VAL A 107 9.84 -4.48 -12.92
C VAL A 107 8.42 -4.58 -12.37
N PHE A 108 7.70 -5.58 -12.85
CA PHE A 108 6.42 -6.04 -12.34
C PHE A 108 6.61 -7.33 -11.57
N SER A 109 5.87 -7.45 -10.47
CA SER A 109 5.68 -8.73 -9.80
C SER A 109 4.84 -9.68 -10.68
N PRO A 110 4.78 -10.98 -10.34
CA PRO A 110 3.79 -11.86 -10.94
C PRO A 110 2.38 -11.30 -10.74
N SER A 111 1.56 -11.33 -11.78
CA SER A 111 0.15 -10.90 -11.70
C SER A 111 -0.65 -11.79 -10.75
N ALA A 112 -1.65 -11.20 -10.11
CA ALA A 112 -2.66 -11.97 -9.40
C ALA A 112 -3.44 -12.86 -10.38
N PRO A 113 -3.84 -14.09 -9.99
CA PRO A 113 -4.63 -14.96 -10.85
C PRO A 113 -6.03 -14.39 -11.12
N ASP A 114 -6.61 -13.74 -10.10
CA ASP A 114 -7.87 -13.00 -10.16
C ASP A 114 -7.59 -11.50 -10.18
N GLU A 115 -8.34 -10.77 -11.00
CA GLU A 115 -8.29 -9.32 -11.06
C GLU A 115 -9.05 -8.69 -9.91
N ALA A 116 -8.69 -7.47 -9.54
CA ALA A 116 -9.37 -6.72 -8.50
C ALA A 116 -9.85 -5.38 -9.06
N GLY A 117 -11.08 -5.00 -8.72
CA GLY A 117 -11.69 -3.83 -9.30
C GLY A 117 -13.18 -3.58 -9.14
N GLU A 118 -13.60 -2.41 -9.63
CA GLU A 118 -15.02 -2.09 -9.80
C GLU A 118 -15.69 -2.99 -10.86
N ALA A 119 -17.01 -3.22 -10.76
CA ALA A 119 -17.72 -4.12 -11.65
C ALA A 119 -17.67 -3.72 -13.14
N SER A 120 -17.53 -2.41 -13.44
CA SER A 120 -17.45 -1.89 -14.81
C SER A 120 -16.03 -1.61 -15.32
N ALA A 121 -15.00 -1.83 -14.50
CA ALA A 121 -13.62 -1.63 -14.90
C ALA A 121 -13.22 -2.46 -16.14
N GLU A 122 -12.44 -1.87 -17.04
CA GLU A 122 -11.89 -2.58 -18.19
C GLU A 122 -10.54 -3.16 -17.83
N ASN A 123 -10.39 -4.47 -17.98
CA ASN A 123 -9.12 -5.14 -17.71
C ASN A 123 -8.11 -5.08 -18.87
N GLY A 124 -8.55 -4.68 -20.06
CA GLY A 124 -7.70 -4.62 -21.25
C GLY A 124 -7.08 -5.96 -21.68
N GLY A 125 -7.53 -7.08 -21.12
CA GLY A 125 -6.90 -8.40 -21.26
C GLY A 125 -5.55 -8.53 -20.55
N LEU A 126 -5.22 -7.63 -19.62
CA LEU A 126 -3.96 -7.59 -18.87
C LEU A 126 -4.07 -8.30 -17.51
N SER A 127 -5.27 -8.38 -16.96
CA SER A 127 -5.64 -9.19 -15.80
C SER A 127 -6.64 -10.27 -16.20
N GLY A 128 -6.77 -11.29 -15.35
CA GLY A 128 -7.57 -12.49 -15.62
C GLY A 128 -8.43 -12.90 -14.44
N GLY A 129 -8.99 -14.12 -14.52
CA GLY A 129 -9.72 -14.74 -13.42
C GLY A 129 -11.09 -14.12 -13.14
N THR A 130 -11.54 -14.25 -11.90
CA THR A 130 -12.78 -13.66 -11.37
C THR A 130 -12.47 -12.26 -10.84
N ARG A 131 -13.36 -11.30 -11.06
CA ARG A 131 -13.19 -9.97 -10.48
C ARG A 131 -13.50 -9.97 -9.00
N GLU A 132 -12.53 -9.55 -8.20
CA GLU A 132 -12.64 -9.29 -6.77
C GLU A 132 -12.80 -7.80 -6.50
N THR A 133 -13.38 -7.43 -5.36
CA THR A 133 -13.58 -6.01 -4.97
C THR A 133 -12.46 -5.50 -4.07
N GLN A 134 -11.44 -6.32 -3.82
CA GLN A 134 -10.32 -5.96 -2.95
C GLN A 134 -9.01 -6.44 -3.55
N PHE A 135 -8.01 -5.57 -3.52
CA PHE A 135 -6.62 -5.88 -3.80
C PHE A 135 -5.78 -5.77 -2.53
N VAL A 136 -4.91 -6.75 -2.28
CA VAL A 136 -3.96 -6.72 -1.17
C VAL A 136 -2.57 -7.04 -1.70
N ALA A 137 -1.61 -6.16 -1.38
CA ALA A 137 -0.19 -6.43 -1.58
C ALA A 137 0.56 -6.19 -0.27
N GLN A 138 1.52 -7.06 0.04
CA GLN A 138 2.39 -6.92 1.20
C GLN A 138 3.82 -7.28 0.80
N TRP A 139 4.78 -6.53 1.34
CA TRP A 139 6.20 -6.83 1.20
C TRP A 139 6.97 -6.40 2.44
N ASP A 140 8.11 -7.05 2.65
CA ASP A 140 9.08 -6.64 3.65
C ASP A 140 10.22 -5.88 2.97
N PHE A 141 10.73 -4.83 3.61
CA PHE A 141 11.88 -4.07 3.13
C PHE A 141 12.84 -3.72 4.28
N ALA A 142 14.09 -3.47 3.89
CA ALA A 142 15.16 -2.98 4.77
C ALA A 142 16.21 -2.24 3.93
N SER A 143 17.06 -1.45 4.57
CA SER A 143 18.18 -0.82 3.86
C SER A 143 19.26 -1.85 3.52
N ALA A 144 19.74 -1.84 2.28
CA ALA A 144 20.95 -2.59 1.90
C ALA A 144 22.24 -1.95 2.49
N SER A 145 22.16 -0.71 2.98
CA SER A 145 23.28 0.04 3.57
C SER A 145 22.92 0.55 4.98
N PRO A 146 22.68 -0.32 5.97
CA PRO A 146 22.03 0.08 7.22
C PRO A 146 22.82 1.09 8.08
N GLY A 147 24.12 1.24 7.83
CA GLY A 147 25.00 2.14 8.56
C GLY A 147 25.01 3.60 8.09
N ALA A 148 24.35 3.93 6.97
CA ALA A 148 24.35 5.29 6.43
C ALA A 148 23.09 5.60 5.62
N GLU A 149 22.73 6.88 5.59
CA GLU A 149 21.77 7.41 4.62
C GLU A 149 22.31 7.25 3.20
N GLN A 150 21.41 6.95 2.26
CA GLN A 150 21.60 7.09 0.83
C GLN A 150 20.77 8.29 0.32
N PRO A 151 21.33 9.52 0.30
CA PRO A 151 20.56 10.73 0.01
C PRO A 151 19.86 10.67 -1.36
N GLY A 152 18.54 10.92 -1.36
CA GLY A 152 17.72 10.91 -2.56
C GLY A 152 17.30 9.51 -3.05
N LEU A 153 17.62 8.45 -2.32
CA LEU A 153 17.09 7.11 -2.58
C LEU A 153 15.58 7.12 -2.36
N GLY A 154 14.82 6.64 -3.35
CA GLY A 154 13.38 6.48 -3.25
C GLY A 154 12.86 5.39 -4.17
N ILE A 155 12.26 4.34 -3.62
CA ILE A 155 11.69 3.21 -4.37
C ILE A 155 10.17 3.28 -4.30
N THR A 156 9.50 3.14 -5.44
CA THR A 156 8.05 3.22 -5.54
C THR A 156 7.45 1.86 -5.87
N VAL A 157 6.43 1.45 -5.11
CA VAL A 157 5.63 0.25 -5.37
C VAL A 157 4.19 0.69 -5.54
N SER A 158 3.56 0.24 -6.62
CA SER A 158 2.24 0.69 -7.06
C SER A 158 1.39 -0.52 -7.43
N PRO A 159 0.14 -0.60 -6.98
CA PRO A 159 -0.87 -1.39 -7.68
C PRO A 159 -0.98 -0.87 -9.13
N ASP A 160 -0.99 -1.79 -10.09
CA ASP A 160 -1.02 -1.48 -11.52
C ASP A 160 -1.79 -2.57 -12.26
N ARG A 161 -2.56 -2.18 -13.28
CA ARG A 161 -3.28 -3.13 -14.14
C ARG A 161 -2.37 -4.02 -14.99
N GLY A 162 -1.11 -3.63 -15.18
CA GLY A 162 -0.14 -4.24 -16.08
C GLY A 162 0.14 -3.41 -17.34
N ASP A 163 -0.21 -2.13 -17.38
CA ASP A 163 0.08 -1.19 -18.49
C ASP A 163 0.46 0.23 -18.04
N GLY A 164 0.79 0.42 -16.77
CA GLY A 164 1.05 1.76 -16.21
C GLY A 164 -0.21 2.48 -15.71
N ALA A 165 -1.38 1.82 -15.75
CA ALA A 165 -2.58 2.26 -15.04
C ALA A 165 -2.42 2.04 -13.53
N ARG A 166 -1.57 2.88 -12.92
CA ARG A 166 -1.33 2.89 -11.49
C ARG A 166 -2.56 3.42 -10.74
N MET A 167 -2.83 2.89 -9.55
CA MET A 167 -3.98 3.33 -8.73
C MET A 167 -3.61 4.14 -7.50
N SER A 168 -2.36 4.07 -7.07
CA SER A 168 -1.74 4.82 -5.97
C SER A 168 -0.31 4.32 -5.88
N TYR A 169 0.53 4.92 -5.03
CA TYR A 169 1.76 4.23 -4.69
C TYR A 169 2.27 4.54 -3.30
N VAL A 170 3.04 3.61 -2.76
CA VAL A 170 3.92 3.84 -1.61
C VAL A 170 5.34 4.08 -2.11
N ARG A 171 5.98 5.12 -1.59
CA ARG A 171 7.40 5.41 -1.84
C ARG A 171 8.20 5.22 -0.55
N MET A 172 9.18 4.32 -0.58
CA MET A 172 10.16 4.10 0.48
C MET A 172 11.38 4.99 0.24
N GLU A 173 11.69 5.87 1.16
CA GLU A 173 12.79 6.84 1.07
C GLU A 173 13.82 6.62 2.19
N ASP A 174 15.04 7.09 1.96
CA ASP A 174 16.11 7.10 2.97
C ASP A 174 16.43 8.56 3.35
N HIS A 175 16.29 8.89 4.63
CA HIS A 175 16.41 10.23 5.20
C HIS A 175 17.41 10.26 6.35
N PRO A 176 17.97 11.41 6.74
CA PRO A 176 19.00 11.47 7.79
C PRO A 176 18.65 10.76 9.11
N ASP A 177 17.36 10.68 9.47
CA ASP A 177 16.83 10.08 10.70
C ASP A 177 16.36 8.62 10.56
N GLY A 178 16.31 8.05 9.35
CA GLY A 178 15.89 6.68 9.13
C GLY A 178 15.25 6.46 7.76
N LEU A 179 14.58 5.32 7.60
CA LEU A 179 13.74 5.08 6.44
C LEU A 179 12.39 5.81 6.62
N GLY A 180 11.87 6.36 5.52
CA GLY A 180 10.57 7.03 5.46
C GLY A 180 9.65 6.33 4.47
N LEU A 181 8.35 6.51 4.67
CA LEU A 181 7.31 6.06 3.75
C LEU A 181 6.40 7.24 3.41
N LEU A 182 6.19 7.46 2.11
CA LEU A 182 5.19 8.39 1.59
C LEU A 182 4.12 7.62 0.84
N PHE A 183 2.87 8.00 1.00
CA PHE A 183 1.76 7.54 0.17
C PHE A 183 1.38 8.64 -0.83
N TYR A 184 1.10 8.26 -2.08
CA TYR A 184 0.74 9.17 -3.15
C TYR A 184 -0.55 8.75 -3.83
N ASP A 185 -1.57 9.58 -3.64
CA ASP A 185 -2.93 9.40 -4.14
C ASP A 185 -3.41 10.63 -4.91
N TYR A 186 -4.62 10.51 -5.47
CA TYR A 186 -5.32 11.62 -6.11
C TYR A 186 -6.52 12.03 -5.26
N GLN A 187 -6.52 13.29 -4.84
CA GLN A 187 -7.53 13.87 -3.97
C GLN A 187 -8.34 14.88 -4.77
N GLN A 188 -9.51 14.48 -5.27
CA GLN A 188 -10.37 15.32 -6.12
C GLN A 188 -10.67 16.70 -5.49
N ALA A 189 -10.75 16.77 -4.16
CA ALA A 189 -10.98 18.03 -3.44
C ALA A 189 -9.87 19.07 -3.63
N LEU A 190 -8.65 18.65 -4.00
CA LEU A 190 -7.51 19.54 -4.27
C LEU A 190 -7.49 20.08 -5.70
N ASP A 191 -8.14 19.37 -6.64
CA ASP A 191 -8.33 19.83 -8.03
C ASP A 191 -9.79 19.66 -8.50
N PRO A 192 -10.74 20.41 -7.89
CA PRO A 192 -12.15 20.22 -8.15
C PRO A 192 -12.49 20.46 -9.62
N GLY A 193 -13.10 19.46 -10.26
CA GLY A 193 -13.44 19.50 -11.68
C GLY A 193 -12.23 19.48 -12.61
N CYS A 194 -11.08 18.97 -12.15
CA CYS A 194 -9.84 18.88 -12.92
C CYS A 194 -9.39 20.23 -13.49
N ALA A 195 -9.51 21.29 -12.71
CA ALA A 195 -9.14 22.65 -13.10
C ALA A 195 -7.66 22.77 -13.54
N THR A 196 -6.79 21.87 -13.06
CA THR A 196 -5.37 21.81 -13.43
C THR A 196 -4.99 20.56 -14.23
N ASN A 197 -5.97 19.94 -14.90
CA ASN A 197 -5.82 18.64 -15.57
C ASN A 197 -5.28 17.56 -14.62
N GLY A 198 -5.71 17.59 -13.36
CA GLY A 198 -5.34 16.63 -12.31
C GLY A 198 -4.03 16.93 -11.59
N SER A 199 -3.18 17.83 -12.10
CA SER A 199 -1.84 18.04 -11.53
C SER A 199 -1.82 18.51 -10.08
N ALA A 200 -2.79 19.32 -9.66
CA ALA A 200 -2.95 19.77 -8.27
C ALA A 200 -3.68 18.75 -7.36
N GLY A 201 -4.32 17.73 -7.96
CA GLY A 201 -5.06 16.71 -7.22
C GLY A 201 -4.15 15.65 -6.61
N PHE A 202 -2.95 15.47 -7.16
CA PHE A 202 -2.00 14.52 -6.62
C PHE A 202 -1.19 15.09 -5.46
N GLY A 203 -1.02 14.30 -4.40
CA GLY A 203 -0.32 14.73 -3.20
C GLY A 203 0.45 13.59 -2.53
N PHE A 204 1.52 13.97 -1.81
CA PHE A 204 2.21 13.05 -0.90
C PHE A 204 1.67 13.22 0.51
N THR A 205 1.42 12.11 1.18
CA THR A 205 1.20 12.04 2.63
C THR A 205 2.32 11.22 3.26
N GLU A 206 2.99 11.76 4.28
CA GLU A 206 3.94 11.00 5.09
C GLU A 206 3.18 9.97 5.94
N VAL A 207 3.49 8.68 5.77
CA VAL A 207 2.83 7.58 6.50
C VAL A 207 3.73 6.97 7.57
N ALA A 208 5.05 7.10 7.42
CA ALA A 208 6.02 6.75 8.46
C ALA A 208 7.33 7.52 8.27
N THR A 209 8.06 7.73 9.36
CA THR A 209 9.40 8.34 9.36
C THR A 209 10.24 7.75 10.50
N GLY A 210 11.57 7.85 10.38
CA GLY A 210 12.51 7.38 11.39
C GLY A 210 12.49 5.86 11.60
N LEU A 211 12.08 5.08 10.59
CA LEU A 211 12.15 3.63 10.62
C LEU A 211 13.62 3.18 10.64
N ASP A 212 13.92 2.13 11.39
CA ASP A 212 15.30 1.66 11.60
C ASP A 212 15.84 0.96 10.35
N ARG A 213 16.89 1.51 9.74
CA ARG A 213 17.54 0.93 8.56
C ARG A 213 18.00 -0.51 8.74
N SER A 214 18.35 -0.90 9.96
CA SER A 214 18.85 -2.24 10.29
C SER A 214 17.76 -3.26 10.60
N SER A 215 16.51 -2.81 10.63
CA SER A 215 15.35 -3.65 10.90
C SER A 215 14.58 -3.96 9.62
N ALA A 216 13.94 -5.13 9.62
CA ALA A 216 12.92 -5.45 8.63
C ALA A 216 11.65 -4.68 8.97
N HIS A 217 11.08 -4.02 7.97
CA HIS A 217 9.79 -3.35 8.06
C HIS A 217 8.83 -3.95 7.06
N THR A 218 7.57 -4.10 7.46
CA THR A 218 6.51 -4.63 6.60
C THR A 218 5.63 -3.49 6.14
N VAL A 219 5.35 -3.42 4.84
CA VAL A 219 4.31 -2.55 4.27
C VAL A 219 3.23 -3.43 3.68
N ALA A 220 1.97 -3.10 3.96
CA ALA A 220 0.84 -3.64 3.23
C ALA A 220 -0.04 -2.50 2.68
N VAL A 221 -0.54 -2.71 1.48
CA VAL A 221 -1.55 -1.87 0.82
C VAL A 221 -2.78 -2.73 0.64
N VAL A 222 -3.90 -2.27 1.19
CA VAL A 222 -5.24 -2.84 0.98
C VAL A 222 -6.04 -1.80 0.23
N MET A 223 -6.64 -2.19 -0.89
CA MET A 223 -7.44 -1.32 -1.71
C MET A 223 -8.81 -1.95 -1.92
N ASP A 224 -9.84 -1.27 -1.45
CA ASP A 224 -11.24 -1.64 -1.64
C ASP A 224 -11.81 -0.84 -2.80
N PHE A 225 -12.27 -1.57 -3.81
CA PHE A 225 -12.93 -1.03 -4.99
C PHE A 225 -14.43 -1.02 -4.80
N VAL A 226 -15.05 0.15 -4.87
CA VAL A 226 -16.47 0.32 -4.60
C VAL A 226 -17.14 0.91 -5.83
N ASP A 227 -18.09 0.19 -6.43
CA ASP A 227 -18.87 0.69 -7.58
C ASP A 227 -19.40 2.11 -7.31
N GLY A 228 -18.93 3.07 -8.09
CA GLY A 228 -19.31 4.46 -7.89
C GLY A 228 -18.25 5.46 -8.30
N ALA A 229 -18.24 6.58 -7.60
CA ALA A 229 -17.27 7.64 -7.84
C ALA A 229 -16.80 8.19 -6.50
N ALA A 230 -15.48 8.37 -6.37
CA ALA A 230 -14.84 8.96 -5.20
C ALA A 230 -15.13 8.18 -3.90
N ASN A 231 -15.06 6.86 -4.00
CA ASN A 231 -15.42 5.90 -2.97
C ASN A 231 -14.48 4.70 -2.87
N ASP A 232 -13.46 4.59 -3.72
CA ASP A 232 -12.35 3.67 -3.48
C ASP A 232 -11.58 4.08 -2.22
N VAL A 233 -11.18 3.08 -1.44
CA VAL A 233 -10.42 3.29 -0.20
C VAL A 233 -9.09 2.57 -0.31
N VAL A 234 -7.99 3.27 -0.02
CA VAL A 234 -6.66 2.68 0.07
C VAL A 234 -6.15 2.81 1.50
N GLU A 235 -5.90 1.67 2.14
CA GLU A 235 -5.30 1.60 3.47
C GLU A 235 -3.83 1.18 3.34
N VAL A 236 -2.95 1.93 4.01
CA VAL A 236 -1.52 1.62 4.12
C VAL A 236 -1.21 1.21 5.55
N TYR A 237 -0.66 0.01 5.70
CA TYR A 237 -0.22 -0.56 6.95
C TYR A 237 1.30 -0.57 7.01
N VAL A 238 1.85 -0.23 8.18
CA VAL A 238 3.29 -0.28 8.48
C VAL A 238 3.49 -1.11 9.72
N ASP A 239 4.33 -2.15 9.64
CA ASP A 239 4.61 -3.10 10.72
C ASP A 239 3.33 -3.68 11.37
N GLY A 240 2.32 -3.93 10.54
CA GLY A 240 1.03 -4.51 10.91
C GLY A 240 0.01 -3.53 11.51
N ALA A 241 0.35 -2.23 11.65
CA ALA A 241 -0.57 -1.19 12.12
C ALA A 241 -1.06 -0.33 10.95
N LEU A 242 -2.35 0.02 10.94
CA LEU A 242 -2.91 0.98 9.99
C LEU A 242 -2.24 2.34 10.20
N ALA A 243 -1.47 2.80 9.21
CA ALA A 243 -0.73 4.05 9.25
C ALA A 243 -1.48 5.18 8.53
N HIS A 244 -2.20 4.85 7.45
CA HIS A 244 -2.92 5.83 6.65
C HIS A 244 -4.12 5.21 5.93
N THR A 245 -5.15 6.04 5.71
CA THR A 245 -6.28 5.76 4.81
C THR A 245 -6.41 6.94 3.86
N GLY A 246 -6.29 6.66 2.57
CA GLY A 246 -6.40 7.64 1.48
C GLY A 246 -7.26 7.12 0.34
N THR A 247 -7.08 7.70 -0.85
CA THR A 247 -7.88 7.38 -2.05
C THR A 247 -7.05 6.66 -3.11
N SER A 248 -7.73 6.17 -4.16
CA SER A 248 -7.08 5.69 -5.38
C SER A 248 -6.98 6.81 -6.43
N TRP A 249 -6.49 6.48 -7.62
CA TRP A 249 -6.45 7.39 -8.78
C TRP A 249 -7.74 7.32 -9.61
N GLU A 250 -8.80 6.68 -9.10
CA GLU A 250 -10.09 6.52 -9.81
C GLU A 250 -10.65 7.84 -10.34
N ASP A 251 -10.67 8.87 -9.49
CA ASP A 251 -11.21 10.17 -9.81
C ASP A 251 -10.37 10.89 -10.88
N TYR A 252 -9.04 10.68 -10.86
CA TYR A 252 -8.17 11.23 -11.89
C TYR A 252 -8.50 10.61 -13.26
N PHE A 253 -8.62 9.28 -13.32
CA PHE A 253 -8.93 8.59 -14.58
C PHE A 253 -10.31 8.99 -15.11
N ARG A 254 -11.29 9.07 -14.22
CA ARG A 254 -12.67 9.45 -14.56
C ARG A 254 -12.79 10.91 -14.99
N ASP A 255 -12.28 11.83 -14.18
CA ASP A 255 -12.60 13.26 -14.31
C ASP A 255 -11.56 14.01 -15.15
N CYS A 256 -10.28 13.61 -15.12
CA CYS A 256 -9.19 14.38 -15.74
C CYS A 256 -8.64 13.72 -17.01
N GLU A 257 -8.36 12.41 -16.99
CA GLU A 257 -7.89 11.68 -18.17
C GLU A 257 -9.04 11.40 -19.16
N GLY A 258 -10.28 11.32 -18.64
CA GLY A 258 -11.47 11.03 -19.44
C GLY A 258 -11.60 9.56 -19.82
N ASN A 259 -10.97 8.66 -19.05
CA ASN A 259 -10.98 7.22 -19.25
C ASN A 259 -11.50 6.50 -17.99
N ALA A 260 -12.78 6.67 -17.71
CA ALA A 260 -13.42 6.21 -16.48
C ALA A 260 -13.40 4.68 -16.29
N THR A 261 -13.19 3.89 -17.35
CA THR A 261 -13.10 2.43 -17.26
C THR A 261 -11.67 1.94 -17.04
N ARG A 262 -10.69 2.85 -16.93
CA ARG A 262 -9.31 2.53 -16.60
C ARG A 262 -9.10 2.26 -15.10
N THR A 263 -10.07 2.62 -14.25
CA THR A 263 -10.10 2.14 -12.87
C THR A 263 -10.02 0.62 -12.93
N VAL A 264 -9.12 0.02 -12.15
CA VAL A 264 -9.03 -1.44 -12.11
C VAL A 264 -10.25 -1.99 -11.43
#